data_AF-A0A086P6F1-F1
#
_entry.id   AF-A0A086P6F1-F1
#
_cell.length_a   1.000
_cell.length_b   1.000
_cell.length_c   1.000
_cell.angle_alpha   90.00
_cell.angle_beta   90.00
_cell.angle_gamma   90.00
#
_symmetry.space_group_name_H-M   'P 1'
#
loop_
_entity.id
_entity.type
_entity.pdbx_description
1 polymer ?
#
loop_
_entity_poly.entity_id
_entity_poly.type
_entity_poly.pdbx_seq_one_letter_code
_entity_poly.pdbx_strand_id
1 'polypeptide(L)'
;MHKMMLTTFLLTAALPAAAQEAPAAAPANPAAPAAPAESTAQTPAAAPAAAPAATLSQEQIVAFNKAVTDFTAGQQAQQQGDNMTAVAKYEAALPAIRDAVKTQPDKIENVNFLANALYATAAANAALQKLDAVAPLYEESLPHWRKVVAANPTDAQSRGVLTGILIQLGNFKLGKQDKAGADPFYAEAIPLARKAVAEQSNPVNRNLLLAALIGASQTSEDAALKAEAATLSKAMLADGSVDAANKPSAQVLAQMAKAG
;
A
#
# COMPACT_ATOMS: atom_id res chain seq x y z
N MET A 1 -35.68 14.02 12.79
CA MET A 1 -35.30 13.19 11.63
C MET A 1 -34.15 13.90 10.91
N HIS A 2 -32.91 13.65 11.31
CA HIS A 2 -31.74 14.31 10.73
C HIS A 2 -31.07 13.34 9.75
N LYS A 3 -31.20 13.63 8.45
CA LYS A 3 -30.44 12.95 7.39
C LYS A 3 -28.98 13.39 7.52
N MET A 4 -28.13 12.46 7.93
CA MET A 4 -26.68 12.62 7.95
C MET A 4 -26.19 12.61 6.50
N MET A 5 -25.81 13.79 5.98
CA MET A 5 -25.17 13.90 4.68
C MET A 5 -23.73 13.41 4.79
N LEU A 6 -23.49 12.20 4.31
CA LEU A 6 -22.17 11.64 4.10
C LEU A 6 -21.66 12.13 2.73
N THR A 7 -20.96 13.27 2.71
CA THR A 7 -20.32 13.79 1.50
C THR A 7 -18.83 13.47 1.56
N THR A 8 -18.44 12.32 1.02
CA THR A 8 -17.03 11.90 0.90
C THR A 8 -16.63 11.93 -0.55
N PHE A 9 -15.94 13.00 -0.97
CA PHE A 9 -15.27 13.06 -2.28
C PHE A 9 -13.85 12.50 -2.14
N LEU A 10 -13.58 11.42 -2.86
CA LEU A 10 -12.26 10.78 -2.94
C LEU A 10 -11.39 11.52 -3.94
N LEU A 11 -10.19 11.90 -3.51
CA LEU A 11 -9.17 12.48 -4.38
C LEU A 11 -8.58 11.35 -5.25
N THR A 12 -9.01 11.26 -6.51
CA THR A 12 -8.36 10.43 -7.52
C THR A 12 -7.07 11.11 -7.97
N ALA A 13 -5.98 10.89 -7.24
CA ALA A 13 -4.65 11.08 -7.80
C ALA A 13 -4.30 9.81 -8.59
N ALA A 14 -4.67 9.78 -9.88
CA ALA A 14 -4.08 8.85 -10.82
C ALA A 14 -2.59 9.22 -10.93
N LEU A 15 -1.71 8.39 -10.38
CA LEU A 15 -0.27 8.56 -10.53
C LEU A 15 0.17 7.92 -11.86
N PRO A 16 1.00 8.61 -12.66
CA PRO A 16 1.48 8.09 -13.93
C PRO A 16 2.46 6.93 -13.70
N ALA A 17 2.29 5.85 -14.46
CA ALA A 17 3.27 4.77 -14.58
C ALA A 17 4.51 5.31 -15.30
N ALA A 18 5.56 5.65 -14.55
CA ALA A 18 6.86 5.96 -15.10
C ALA A 18 7.65 4.66 -15.31
N ALA A 19 8.08 4.45 -16.55
CA ALA A 19 8.89 3.32 -17.00
C ALA A 19 10.18 3.19 -16.19
N GLN A 20 10.46 1.98 -15.71
CA GLN A 20 11.70 1.67 -15.01
C GLN A 20 12.72 1.17 -16.03
N GLU A 21 13.67 2.04 -16.36
CA GLU A 21 14.86 1.75 -17.16
C GLU A 21 15.81 0.86 -16.34
N ALA A 22 16.35 -0.19 -16.96
CA ALA A 22 17.19 -1.19 -16.30
C ALA A 22 18.57 -0.61 -15.93
N PRO A 23 19.11 -0.85 -14.71
CA PRO A 23 20.48 -0.49 -14.43
C PRO A 23 21.46 -1.49 -15.06
N ALA A 24 22.45 -0.92 -15.74
CA ALA A 24 23.57 -1.59 -16.38
C ALA A 24 24.45 -2.38 -15.39
N ALA A 25 25.05 -3.46 -15.89
CA ALA A 25 25.96 -4.35 -15.18
C ALA A 25 27.20 -3.59 -14.63
N ALA A 26 27.51 -3.80 -13.36
CA ALA A 26 28.77 -3.37 -12.76
C ALA A 26 29.91 -4.36 -13.15
N PRO A 27 31.14 -3.88 -13.37
CA PRO A 27 32.24 -4.71 -13.85
C PRO A 27 32.85 -5.57 -12.73
N ALA A 28 33.36 -6.73 -13.13
CA ALA A 28 34.10 -7.68 -12.29
C ALA A 28 35.44 -7.09 -11.82
N ASN A 29 35.79 -7.32 -10.55
CA ASN A 29 37.10 -6.99 -10.00
C ASN A 29 37.90 -8.29 -9.75
N PRO A 30 39.21 -8.35 -10.08
CA PRO A 30 39.96 -9.59 -10.11
C PRO A 30 40.59 -9.95 -8.75
N ALA A 31 40.94 -11.23 -8.66
CA ALA A 31 41.42 -11.96 -7.50
C ALA A 31 42.73 -11.46 -6.87
N ALA A 32 42.90 -11.76 -5.58
CA ALA A 32 44.18 -11.80 -4.88
C ALA A 32 44.21 -13.00 -3.91
N PRO A 33 45.39 -13.54 -3.56
CA PRO A 33 45.62 -14.99 -3.46
C PRO A 33 45.50 -15.59 -2.05
N ALA A 34 45.40 -16.93 -2.06
CA ALA A 34 45.24 -17.83 -0.93
C ALA A 34 46.48 -17.98 -0.04
N ALA A 35 46.23 -18.22 1.26
CA ALA A 35 47.17 -18.83 2.20
C ALA A 35 46.54 -20.12 2.76
N PRO A 36 47.29 -21.21 2.98
CA PRO A 36 46.73 -22.50 3.35
C PRO A 36 46.60 -22.60 4.88
N ALA A 37 45.43 -23.04 5.35
CA ALA A 37 45.26 -23.56 6.70
C ALA A 37 44.60 -24.94 6.57
N GLU A 38 45.39 -25.96 6.85
CA GLU A 38 44.92 -27.33 7.04
C GLU A 38 43.94 -27.34 8.21
N SER A 39 42.69 -27.70 7.95
CA SER A 39 41.73 -28.01 9.00
C SER A 39 40.88 -29.19 8.54
N THR A 40 40.85 -30.18 9.41
CA THR A 40 40.26 -31.51 9.29
C THR A 40 38.84 -31.46 8.72
N ALA A 41 38.65 -32.09 7.56
CA ALA A 41 37.37 -32.26 6.90
C ALA A 41 36.44 -33.16 7.74
N GLN A 42 35.49 -32.56 8.44
CA GLN A 42 34.20 -33.20 8.68
C GLN A 42 33.29 -32.79 7.52
N THR A 43 32.92 -33.75 6.67
CA THR A 43 31.95 -33.56 5.59
C THR A 43 30.65 -33.02 6.21
N PRO A 44 30.22 -31.77 5.94
CA PRO A 44 28.91 -31.32 6.36
C PRO A 44 27.90 -32.17 5.59
N ALA A 45 26.97 -32.80 6.30
CA ALA A 45 25.82 -33.44 5.68
C ALA A 45 25.19 -32.43 4.71
N ALA A 46 25.13 -32.79 3.42
CA ALA A 46 24.56 -31.92 2.40
C ALA A 46 23.16 -31.52 2.82
N ALA A 47 22.94 -30.23 3.06
CA ALA A 47 21.60 -29.69 3.20
C ALA A 47 20.80 -30.15 1.96
N PRO A 48 19.57 -30.65 2.12
CA PRO A 48 18.79 -31.11 0.99
C PRO A 48 18.72 -29.99 -0.05
N ALA A 49 19.09 -30.32 -1.29
CA ALA A 49 19.03 -29.38 -2.39
C ALA A 49 17.60 -28.80 -2.45
N ALA A 50 17.50 -27.47 -2.34
CA ALA A 50 16.22 -26.78 -2.45
C ALA A 50 15.54 -27.22 -3.75
N ALA A 51 14.28 -27.65 -3.66
CA ALA A 51 13.50 -28.00 -4.84
C ALA A 51 13.54 -26.84 -5.84
N PRO A 52 13.66 -27.10 -7.16
CA PRO A 52 13.71 -26.05 -8.15
C PRO A 52 12.49 -25.15 -8.02
N ALA A 53 12.71 -23.83 -8.10
CA ALA A 53 11.65 -22.85 -8.02
C ALA A 53 10.56 -23.17 -9.06
N ALA A 54 9.30 -23.21 -8.62
CA ALA A 54 8.18 -23.52 -9.50
C ALA A 54 8.14 -22.52 -10.67
N THR A 55 7.95 -23.03 -11.88
CA THR A 55 7.84 -22.25 -13.11
C THR A 55 6.39 -22.22 -13.59
N LEU A 56 6.00 -21.11 -14.23
CA LEU A 56 4.70 -21.03 -14.89
C LEU A 56 4.69 -22.00 -16.09
N SER A 57 3.58 -22.72 -16.27
CA SER A 57 3.30 -23.47 -17.49
C SER A 57 3.11 -22.54 -18.70
N GLN A 58 3.20 -23.09 -19.91
CA GLN A 58 2.98 -22.31 -21.14
C GLN A 58 1.59 -21.65 -21.18
N GLU A 59 0.56 -22.35 -20.69
CA GLU A 59 -0.80 -21.81 -20.59
C GLU A 59 -0.87 -20.63 -19.62
N GLN A 60 -0.25 -20.76 -18.45
CA GLN A 60 -0.17 -19.68 -17.46
C GLN A 60 0.60 -18.47 -18.01
N ILE A 61 1.67 -18.69 -18.77
CA ILE A 61 2.41 -17.60 -19.43
C ILE A 61 1.53 -16.86 -20.43
N VAL A 62 0.78 -17.57 -21.27
CA VAL A 62 -0.14 -16.96 -22.23
C VAL A 62 -1.23 -16.17 -21.51
N ALA A 63 -1.84 -16.74 -20.47
CA ALA A 63 -2.86 -16.07 -19.67
C ALA A 63 -2.30 -14.82 -18.96
N PHE A 64 -1.09 -14.91 -18.40
CA PHE A 64 -0.43 -13.80 -17.73
C PHE A 64 -0.10 -12.66 -18.70
N ASN A 65 0.41 -12.97 -19.90
CA ASN A 65 0.66 -11.95 -20.93
C ASN A 65 -0.61 -11.23 -21.37
N LYS A 66 -1.73 -11.97 -21.48
CA LYS A 66 -3.04 -11.36 -21.72
C LYS A 66 -3.46 -10.45 -20.56
N ALA A 67 -3.26 -10.88 -19.31
CA ALA A 67 -3.57 -10.08 -18.14
C ALA A 67 -2.74 -8.79 -18.06
N VAL A 68 -1.46 -8.80 -18.46
CA VAL A 68 -0.65 -7.57 -18.61
C VAL A 68 -1.26 -6.62 -19.64
N THR A 69 -1.75 -7.16 -20.77
CA THR A 69 -2.40 -6.36 -21.81
C THR A 69 -3.71 -5.75 -21.31
N ASP A 70 -4.56 -6.55 -20.66
CA ASP A 70 -5.82 -6.07 -20.10
C ASP A 70 -5.58 -5.05 -18.97
N PHE A 71 -4.61 -5.29 -18.08
CA PHE A 71 -4.24 -4.32 -17.05
C PHE A 71 -3.79 -2.99 -17.64
N THR A 72 -2.98 -3.03 -18.70
CA THR A 72 -2.53 -1.82 -19.41
C THR A 72 -3.71 -1.07 -20.02
N ALA A 73 -4.64 -1.77 -20.68
CA ALA A 73 -5.86 -1.17 -21.20
C ALA A 73 -6.74 -0.58 -20.08
N GLY A 74 -6.79 -1.23 -18.92
CA GLY A 74 -7.49 -0.73 -17.73
C GLY A 74 -6.89 0.57 -17.22
N GLN A 75 -5.57 0.67 -17.14
CA GLN A 75 -4.87 1.90 -16.75
C GLN A 75 -5.15 3.04 -17.73
N GLN A 76 -5.13 2.76 -19.03
CA GLN A 76 -5.44 3.77 -20.06
C GLN A 76 -6.89 4.27 -19.94
N ALA A 77 -7.85 3.36 -19.76
CA ALA A 77 -9.25 3.72 -19.54
C ALA A 77 -9.42 4.58 -18.27
N GLN A 78 -8.75 4.20 -17.17
CA GLN A 78 -8.81 4.94 -15.91
C GLN A 78 -8.21 6.36 -16.05
N GLN A 79 -7.10 6.51 -16.76
CA GLN A 79 -6.50 7.82 -17.07
C GLN A 79 -7.43 8.73 -17.88
N GLN A 80 -8.30 8.14 -18.72
CA GLN A 80 -9.32 8.85 -19.50
C GLN A 80 -10.61 9.10 -18.70
N GLY A 81 -10.68 8.67 -17.43
CA GLY A 81 -11.86 8.78 -16.59
C GLY A 81 -12.91 7.68 -16.83
N ASP A 82 -12.66 6.75 -17.75
CA ASP A 82 -13.51 5.59 -18.00
C ASP A 82 -13.26 4.48 -16.99
N ASN A 83 -13.73 4.72 -15.77
CA ASN A 83 -13.59 3.78 -14.66
C ASN A 83 -14.41 2.49 -14.87
N MET A 84 -15.46 2.52 -15.70
CA MET A 84 -16.26 1.33 -16.00
C MET A 84 -15.47 0.33 -16.85
N THR A 85 -14.83 0.81 -17.92
CA THR A 85 -13.93 -0.02 -18.73
C THR A 85 -12.70 -0.43 -17.93
N ALA A 86 -12.15 0.45 -17.10
CA ALA A 86 -11.02 0.13 -16.23
C ALA A 86 -11.32 -1.07 -15.31
N VAL A 87 -12.45 -1.04 -14.59
CA VAL A 87 -12.87 -2.16 -13.73
C VAL A 87 -13.01 -3.45 -14.53
N ALA A 88 -13.71 -3.43 -15.67
CA ALA A 88 -13.89 -4.61 -16.49
C ALA A 88 -12.55 -5.23 -16.95
N LYS A 89 -11.58 -4.38 -17.30
CA LYS A 89 -10.24 -4.81 -17.70
C LYS A 89 -9.40 -5.36 -16.56
N TYR A 90 -9.40 -4.69 -15.41
CA TYR A 90 -8.67 -5.20 -14.24
C TYR A 90 -9.25 -6.52 -13.73
N GLU A 91 -10.58 -6.64 -13.65
CA GLU A 91 -11.25 -7.88 -13.24
C GLU A 91 -10.94 -9.05 -14.20
N ALA A 92 -10.85 -8.79 -15.51
CA ALA A 92 -10.44 -9.80 -16.48
C ALA A 92 -8.96 -10.24 -16.32
N ALA A 93 -8.09 -9.36 -15.82
CA ALA A 93 -6.67 -9.64 -15.62
C ALA A 93 -6.39 -10.42 -14.32
N LEU A 94 -7.12 -10.12 -13.24
CA LEU A 94 -6.85 -10.62 -11.89
C LEU A 94 -6.71 -12.16 -11.77
N PRO A 95 -7.53 -13.01 -12.43
CA PRO A 95 -7.40 -14.46 -12.28
C PRO A 95 -6.02 -15.00 -12.68
N ALA A 96 -5.47 -14.55 -13.81
CA ALA A 96 -4.16 -15.02 -14.27
C ALA A 96 -3.01 -14.47 -13.41
N ILE A 97 -3.15 -13.23 -12.90
CA ILE A 97 -2.15 -12.64 -12.00
C ILE A 97 -2.12 -13.39 -10.66
N ARG A 98 -3.30 -13.72 -10.10
CA ARG A 98 -3.40 -14.54 -8.89
C ARG A 98 -2.78 -15.91 -9.08
N ASP A 99 -3.03 -16.56 -10.22
CA ASP A 99 -2.47 -17.88 -10.51
C ASP A 99 -0.95 -17.85 -10.66
N ALA A 100 -0.41 -16.78 -11.25
CA ALA A 100 1.04 -16.57 -11.32
C ALA A 100 1.69 -16.36 -9.95
N VAL A 101 1.05 -15.62 -9.03
CA VAL A 101 1.53 -15.45 -7.64
C VAL A 101 1.38 -16.74 -6.84
N LYS A 102 0.31 -17.50 -7.04
CA LYS A 102 0.13 -18.81 -6.40
C LYS A 102 1.25 -19.79 -6.81
N THR A 103 1.64 -19.76 -8.07
CA THR A 103 2.71 -20.63 -8.60
C THR A 103 4.09 -20.13 -8.20
N GLN A 104 4.30 -18.81 -8.16
CA GLN A 104 5.59 -18.18 -7.86
C GLN A 104 5.46 -17.17 -6.71
N PRO A 105 5.20 -17.63 -5.47
CA PRO A 105 4.87 -16.75 -4.34
C PRO A 105 6.03 -15.87 -3.85
N ASP A 106 7.26 -16.24 -4.22
CA ASP A 106 8.50 -15.54 -3.86
C ASP A 106 9.02 -14.65 -5.01
N LYS A 107 8.40 -14.71 -6.19
CA LYS A 107 8.72 -13.81 -7.31
C LYS A 107 8.07 -12.45 -7.07
N ILE A 108 8.84 -11.54 -6.46
CA ILE A 108 8.35 -10.24 -5.99
C ILE A 108 7.73 -9.40 -7.11
N GLU A 109 8.18 -9.52 -8.36
CA GLU A 109 7.59 -8.80 -9.48
C GLU A 109 6.13 -9.23 -9.72
N ASN A 110 5.83 -10.53 -9.62
CA ASN A 110 4.46 -11.02 -9.75
C ASN A 110 3.60 -10.58 -8.55
N VAL A 111 4.17 -10.63 -7.33
CA VAL A 111 3.49 -10.18 -6.10
C VAL A 111 3.16 -8.70 -6.16
N ASN A 112 4.12 -7.88 -6.61
CA ASN A 112 3.94 -6.45 -6.81
C ASN A 112 2.88 -6.19 -7.89
N PHE A 113 2.86 -6.97 -8.97
CA PHE A 113 1.84 -6.83 -10.01
C PHE A 113 0.43 -7.14 -9.48
N LEU A 114 0.26 -8.20 -8.67
CA LEU A 114 -1.02 -8.49 -8.02
C LEU A 114 -1.45 -7.37 -7.07
N ALA A 115 -0.53 -6.88 -6.24
CA ALA A 115 -0.79 -5.80 -5.28
C ALA A 115 -1.30 -4.53 -6.01
N ASN A 116 -0.64 -4.15 -7.11
CA ASN A 116 -1.04 -3.02 -7.95
C ASN A 116 -2.36 -3.27 -8.68
N ALA A 117 -2.59 -4.46 -9.22
CA ALA A 117 -3.83 -4.80 -9.90
C ALA A 117 -5.05 -4.70 -8.97
N LEU A 118 -4.94 -5.23 -7.76
CA LEU A 118 -5.98 -5.12 -6.73
C LEU A 118 -6.20 -3.66 -6.31
N TYR A 119 -5.12 -2.90 -6.08
CA TYR A 119 -5.20 -1.49 -5.71
C TYR A 119 -5.89 -0.64 -6.79
N ALA A 120 -5.50 -0.81 -8.05
CA ALA A 120 -6.08 -0.09 -9.19
C ALA A 120 -7.57 -0.44 -9.38
N THR A 121 -7.93 -1.72 -9.21
CA THR A 121 -9.33 -2.19 -9.25
C THR A 121 -10.15 -1.53 -8.14
N ALA A 122 -9.60 -1.42 -6.93
CA ALA A 122 -10.28 -0.78 -5.80
C ALA A 122 -10.46 0.72 -6.07
N ALA A 123 -9.43 1.40 -6.59
CA ALA A 123 -9.49 2.82 -6.93
C ALA A 123 -10.54 3.11 -8.03
N ALA A 124 -10.62 2.27 -9.07
CA ALA A 124 -11.62 2.42 -10.12
C ALA A 124 -13.04 2.15 -9.60
N ASN A 125 -13.23 1.14 -8.74
CA ASN A 125 -14.52 0.91 -8.08
C ASN A 125 -14.93 2.08 -7.16
N ALA A 126 -13.98 2.65 -6.43
CA ALA A 126 -14.21 3.81 -5.58
C ALA A 126 -14.64 5.04 -6.40
N ALA A 127 -14.01 5.27 -7.56
CA ALA A 127 -14.41 6.32 -8.50
C ALA A 127 -15.83 6.12 -9.05
N LEU A 128 -16.28 4.87 -9.20
CA LEU A 128 -17.66 4.51 -9.56
C LEU A 128 -18.63 4.51 -8.36
N GLN A 129 -18.18 4.89 -7.16
CA GLN A 129 -18.97 4.84 -5.92
C GLN A 129 -19.44 3.43 -5.55
N LYS A 130 -18.77 2.37 -6.05
CA LYS A 130 -19.03 0.97 -5.71
C LYS A 130 -18.26 0.58 -4.44
N LEU A 131 -18.57 1.23 -3.32
CA LEU A 131 -17.79 1.12 -2.10
C LEU A 131 -17.75 -0.30 -1.50
N ASP A 132 -18.80 -1.10 -1.71
CA ASP A 132 -18.86 -2.50 -1.27
C ASP A 132 -17.78 -3.37 -1.91
N ALA A 133 -17.27 -3.00 -3.09
CA ALA A 133 -16.20 -3.71 -3.78
C ALA A 133 -14.80 -3.32 -3.30
N VAL A 134 -14.64 -2.17 -2.63
CA VAL A 134 -13.32 -1.59 -2.32
C VAL A 134 -12.63 -2.30 -1.16
N ALA A 135 -13.32 -2.48 -0.04
CA ALA A 135 -12.73 -3.09 1.16
C ALA A 135 -12.20 -4.50 0.90
N PRO A 136 -12.92 -5.42 0.22
CA PRO A 136 -12.40 -6.75 -0.09
C PRO A 136 -11.12 -6.74 -0.94
N LEU A 137 -11.01 -5.82 -1.91
CA LEU A 137 -9.82 -5.69 -2.75
C LEU A 137 -8.60 -5.20 -1.94
N TYR A 138 -8.82 -4.26 -1.02
CA TYR A 138 -7.77 -3.81 -0.11
C TYR A 138 -7.36 -4.90 0.89
N GLU A 139 -8.31 -5.63 1.46
CA GLU A 139 -8.04 -6.77 2.35
C GLU A 139 -7.21 -7.85 1.65
N GLU A 140 -7.53 -8.18 0.39
CA GLU A 140 -6.74 -9.11 -0.42
C GLU A 140 -5.34 -8.56 -0.72
N SER A 141 -5.23 -7.27 -1.06
CA SER A 141 -3.96 -6.66 -1.46
C SER A 141 -2.97 -6.47 -0.30
N LEU A 142 -3.47 -6.33 0.93
CA LEU A 142 -2.68 -5.96 2.09
C LEU A 142 -1.47 -6.88 2.36
N PRO A 143 -1.61 -8.23 2.42
CA PRO A 143 -0.45 -9.11 2.60
C PRO A 143 0.57 -8.98 1.46
N HIS A 144 0.14 -8.67 0.23
CA HIS A 144 1.04 -8.46 -0.89
C HIS A 144 1.81 -7.13 -0.77
N TRP A 145 1.13 -6.04 -0.41
CA TRP A 145 1.79 -4.76 -0.15
C TRP A 145 2.80 -4.82 1.01
N ARG A 146 2.50 -5.58 2.07
CA ARG A 146 3.47 -5.85 3.14
C ARG A 146 4.72 -6.56 2.62
N LYS A 147 4.56 -7.57 1.75
CA LYS A 147 5.70 -8.26 1.10
C LYS A 147 6.50 -7.32 0.20
N VAL A 148 5.84 -6.49 -0.60
CA VAL A 148 6.49 -5.51 -1.49
C VAL A 148 7.34 -4.52 -0.70
N VAL A 149 6.79 -3.95 0.37
CA VAL A 149 7.51 -3.01 1.24
C VAL A 149 8.65 -3.70 1.98
N ALA A 150 8.47 -4.94 2.43
CA ALA A 150 9.55 -5.72 3.06
C ALA A 150 10.70 -6.02 2.09
N ALA A 151 10.40 -6.28 0.82
CA ALA A 151 11.40 -6.56 -0.22
C ALA A 151 12.20 -5.30 -0.61
N ASN A 152 11.60 -4.11 -0.56
CA ASN A 152 12.28 -2.85 -0.82
C ASN A 152 11.87 -1.75 0.17
N PRO A 153 12.42 -1.77 1.40
CA PRO A 153 11.98 -0.88 2.48
C PRO A 153 12.35 0.59 2.27
N THR A 154 13.19 0.91 1.28
CA THR A 154 13.57 2.29 0.93
C THR A 154 12.64 2.91 -0.11
N ASP A 155 11.81 2.13 -0.81
CA ASP A 155 10.79 2.65 -1.73
C ASP A 155 9.67 3.41 -1.00
N ALA A 156 9.75 4.74 -1.08
CA ALA A 156 8.78 5.64 -0.46
C ALA A 156 7.38 5.53 -1.08
N GLN A 157 7.28 5.20 -2.37
CA GLN A 157 5.99 5.08 -3.05
C GLN A 157 5.23 3.87 -2.52
N SER A 158 5.86 2.69 -2.51
CA SER A 158 5.24 1.47 -1.97
C SER A 158 4.85 1.60 -0.50
N ARG A 159 5.70 2.25 0.33
CA ARG A 159 5.33 2.54 1.73
C ARG A 159 4.11 3.45 1.83
N GLY A 160 4.02 4.48 1.00
CA GLY A 160 2.87 5.38 0.94
C GLY A 160 1.58 4.65 0.59
N VAL A 161 1.63 3.76 -0.41
CA VAL A 161 0.47 2.95 -0.80
C VAL A 161 0.03 2.01 0.32
N LEU A 162 0.96 1.28 0.94
CA LEU A 162 0.64 0.42 2.10
C LEU A 162 -0.01 1.22 3.24
N THR A 163 0.55 2.38 3.57
CA THR A 163 0.02 3.26 4.62
C THR A 163 -1.40 3.71 4.31
N GLY A 164 -1.67 4.11 3.05
CA GLY A 164 -3.02 4.48 2.61
C GLY A 164 -4.02 3.32 2.71
N ILE A 165 -3.63 2.12 2.29
CA ILE A 165 -4.48 0.92 2.40
C ILE A 165 -4.83 0.60 3.86
N LEU A 166 -3.84 0.65 4.76
CA LEU A 166 -4.06 0.44 6.19
C LEU A 166 -5.07 1.46 6.75
N ILE A 167 -4.88 2.75 6.45
CA ILE A 167 -5.81 3.81 6.89
C ILE A 167 -7.22 3.55 6.36
N GLN A 168 -7.38 3.18 5.10
CA GLN A 168 -8.69 2.92 4.51
C GLN A 168 -9.38 1.70 5.11
N LEU A 169 -8.65 0.62 5.38
CA LEU A 169 -9.19 -0.56 6.08
C LEU A 169 -9.61 -0.22 7.52
N GLY A 170 -8.79 0.55 8.24
CA GLY A 170 -9.16 1.11 9.54
C GLY A 170 -10.44 1.94 9.45
N ASN A 171 -10.55 2.82 8.45
CA ASN A 171 -11.73 3.66 8.24
C ASN A 171 -12.99 2.84 7.92
N PHE A 172 -12.89 1.77 7.13
CA PHE A 172 -14.03 0.89 6.86
C PHE A 172 -14.53 0.19 8.12
N LYS A 173 -13.62 -0.26 8.99
CA LYS A 173 -13.94 -0.86 10.29
C LYS A 173 -14.54 0.16 11.24
N LEU A 174 -13.93 1.34 11.34
CA LEU A 174 -14.42 2.43 12.19
C LEU A 174 -15.80 2.93 11.75
N GLY A 175 -16.08 3.00 10.44
CA GLY A 175 -17.40 3.31 9.90
C GLY A 175 -18.49 2.33 10.33
N LYS A 176 -18.12 1.06 10.57
CA LYS A 176 -18.98 0.01 11.14
C LYS A 176 -18.95 -0.01 12.67
N GLN A 177 -18.37 1.00 13.32
CA GLN A 177 -18.14 1.09 14.76
C GLN A 177 -17.26 -0.03 15.34
N ASP A 178 -16.53 -0.77 14.49
CA ASP A 178 -15.58 -1.80 14.89
C ASP A 178 -14.23 -1.16 15.25
N LYS A 179 -14.18 -0.51 16.42
CA LYS A 179 -12.97 0.16 16.91
C LYS A 179 -11.83 -0.82 17.17
N ALA A 180 -12.14 -1.97 17.75
CA ALA A 180 -11.15 -3.01 18.07
C ALA A 180 -10.54 -3.61 16.80
N GLY A 181 -11.34 -3.80 15.74
CA GLY A 181 -10.84 -4.24 14.45
C GLY A 181 -10.12 -3.16 13.64
N ALA A 182 -10.41 -1.88 13.88
CA ALA A 182 -9.76 -0.76 13.22
C ALA A 182 -8.37 -0.44 13.79
N ASP A 183 -8.21 -0.53 15.12
CA ASP A 183 -7.02 -0.10 15.85
C ASP A 183 -5.68 -0.66 15.30
N PRO A 184 -5.58 -1.97 14.99
CA PRO A 184 -4.32 -2.54 14.49
C PRO A 184 -3.87 -1.93 13.16
N PHE A 185 -4.79 -1.49 12.31
CA PHE A 185 -4.44 -0.88 11.03
C PHE A 185 -3.82 0.50 11.21
N TYR A 186 -4.38 1.33 12.10
CA TYR A 186 -3.79 2.64 12.39
C TYR A 186 -2.45 2.50 13.13
N ALA A 187 -2.35 1.54 14.06
CA ALA A 187 -1.10 1.24 14.77
C ALA A 187 0.04 0.86 13.80
N GLU A 188 -0.25 0.13 12.72
CA GLU A 188 0.72 -0.20 11.67
C GLU A 188 1.01 0.98 10.73
N ALA A 189 0.00 1.80 10.41
CA ALA A 189 0.14 2.93 9.49
C ALA A 189 0.99 4.07 10.07
N ILE A 190 0.87 4.36 11.36
CA ILE A 190 1.56 5.48 12.03
C ILE A 190 3.08 5.45 11.86
N PRO A 191 3.82 4.36 12.18
CA PRO A 191 5.28 4.35 12.02
C PRO A 191 5.72 4.53 10.57
N LEU A 192 4.95 4.00 9.60
CA LEU A 192 5.22 4.19 8.16
C LEU A 192 5.03 5.67 7.76
N ALA A 193 3.94 6.29 8.21
CA ALA A 193 3.65 7.70 7.93
C ALA A 193 4.66 8.64 8.60
N ARG A 194 5.08 8.36 9.85
CA ARG A 194 6.13 9.13 10.55
C ARG A 194 7.45 9.07 9.78
N LYS A 195 7.82 7.90 9.28
CA LYS A 195 9.02 7.75 8.43
C LYS A 195 8.92 8.60 7.16
N ALA A 196 7.78 8.59 6.48
CA ALA A 196 7.56 9.42 5.29
C ALA A 196 7.69 10.93 5.58
N VAL A 197 7.15 11.41 6.71
CA VAL A 197 7.30 12.81 7.14
C VAL A 197 8.75 13.15 7.50
N ALA A 198 9.47 12.24 8.14
CA ALA A 198 10.89 12.44 8.50
C ALA A 198 11.79 12.52 7.26
N GLU A 199 11.50 11.74 6.21
CA GLU A 199 12.21 11.80 4.93
C GLU A 199 11.83 13.04 4.12
N GLN A 200 10.54 13.38 4.11
CA GLN A 200 10.04 14.56 3.41
C GLN A 200 8.77 15.11 4.08
N SER A 201 8.92 16.25 4.76
CA SER A 201 7.81 16.92 5.45
C SER A 201 6.99 17.80 4.50
N ASN A 202 6.35 17.19 3.51
CA ASN A 202 5.44 17.85 2.57
C ASN A 202 3.96 17.68 3.01
N PRO A 203 3.01 18.45 2.44
CA PRO A 203 1.59 18.33 2.80
C PRO A 203 1.01 16.92 2.61
N VAL A 204 1.44 16.17 1.60
CA VAL A 204 0.94 14.81 1.32
C VAL A 204 1.29 13.86 2.47
N ASN A 205 2.57 13.80 2.84
CA ASN A 205 3.05 12.92 3.91
C ASN A 205 2.49 13.34 5.27
N ARG A 206 2.37 14.65 5.52
CA ARG A 206 1.75 15.17 6.76
C ARG A 206 0.27 14.81 6.86
N ASN A 207 -0.50 14.87 5.76
CA ASN A 207 -1.90 14.44 5.76
C ASN A 207 -2.05 12.93 5.95
N LEU A 208 -1.13 12.12 5.43
CA LEU A 208 -1.14 10.68 5.66
C LEU A 208 -0.91 10.34 7.13
N LEU A 209 0.04 11.01 7.79
CA LEU A 209 0.24 10.90 9.23
C LEU A 209 -0.96 11.41 10.02
N LEU A 210 -1.52 12.56 9.64
CA LEU A 210 -2.69 13.14 10.28
C LEU A 210 -3.90 12.20 10.21
N ALA A 211 -4.16 11.59 9.05
CA ALA A 211 -5.25 10.63 8.88
C ALA A 211 -5.08 9.40 9.79
N ALA A 212 -3.86 8.85 9.87
CA ALA A 212 -3.57 7.72 10.75
C ALA A 212 -3.77 8.06 12.23
N LEU A 213 -3.31 9.25 12.65
CA LEU A 213 -3.45 9.75 14.02
C LEU A 213 -4.91 10.08 14.38
N ILE A 214 -5.68 10.66 13.46
CA ILE A 214 -7.13 10.88 13.63
C ILE A 214 -7.85 9.55 13.85
N GLY A 215 -7.53 8.54 13.04
CA GLY A 215 -8.06 7.19 13.20
C GLY A 215 -7.73 6.61 14.58
N ALA A 216 -6.44 6.59 14.93
CA ALA A 216 -5.97 6.07 16.21
C ALA A 216 -6.55 6.82 17.42
N SER A 217 -6.77 8.14 17.32
CA SER A 217 -7.38 8.92 18.40
C SER A 217 -8.81 8.50 18.75
N GLN A 218 -9.49 7.81 17.83
CA GLN A 218 -10.86 7.32 17.98
C GLN A 218 -10.94 5.85 18.44
N THR A 219 -9.85 5.09 18.25
CA THR A 219 -9.79 3.64 18.50
C THR A 219 -8.93 3.28 19.71
N SER A 220 -7.86 4.05 19.97
CA SER A 220 -6.88 3.79 21.02
C SER A 220 -7.13 4.63 22.27
N GLU A 221 -6.71 4.12 23.43
CA GLU A 221 -6.67 4.89 24.68
C GLU A 221 -5.33 5.59 24.93
N ASP A 222 -4.38 5.51 23.99
CA ASP A 222 -3.09 6.17 24.11
C ASP A 222 -3.23 7.71 24.08
N ALA A 223 -3.02 8.32 25.25
CA ALA A 223 -3.09 9.77 25.43
C ALA A 223 -2.03 10.52 24.60
N ALA A 224 -0.86 9.92 24.35
CA ALA A 224 0.19 10.54 23.54
C ALA A 224 -0.23 10.61 22.07
N LEU A 225 -0.86 9.56 21.52
CA LEU A 225 -1.40 9.59 20.15
C LEU A 225 -2.51 10.63 20.00
N LYS A 226 -3.42 10.73 20.99
CA LYS A 226 -4.48 11.76 20.99
C LYS A 226 -3.89 13.18 21.02
N ALA A 227 -2.87 13.41 21.85
CA ALA A 227 -2.19 14.70 21.94
C ALA A 227 -1.42 15.05 20.65
N GLU A 228 -0.74 14.07 20.04
CA GLU A 228 -0.04 14.24 18.75
C GLU A 228 -1.04 14.57 17.63
N ALA A 229 -2.17 13.86 17.55
CA ALA A 229 -3.23 14.11 16.57
C ALA A 229 -3.74 15.55 16.67
N ALA A 230 -4.01 16.04 17.89
CA ALA A 230 -4.49 17.40 18.10
C ALA A 230 -3.43 18.46 17.80
N THR A 231 -2.17 18.21 18.18
CA THR A 231 -1.05 19.11 17.89
C THR A 231 -0.81 19.25 16.40
N LEU A 232 -0.76 18.14 15.68
CA LEU A 232 -0.57 18.13 14.22
C LEU A 232 -1.77 18.78 13.51
N SER A 233 -2.99 18.48 13.96
CA SER A 233 -4.22 19.14 13.46
C SER A 233 -4.13 20.65 13.57
N LYS A 234 -3.76 21.18 14.75
CA LYS A 234 -3.62 22.62 14.98
C LYS A 234 -2.55 23.25 14.08
N ALA A 235 -1.38 22.62 13.97
CA ALA A 235 -0.29 23.11 13.15
C ALA A 235 -0.68 23.17 11.66
N MET A 236 -1.28 22.09 11.14
CA MET A 236 -1.67 22.01 9.74
C MET A 236 -2.88 22.90 9.40
N LEU A 237 -3.80 23.12 10.35
CA LEU A 237 -4.89 24.08 10.16
C LEU A 237 -4.36 25.52 10.08
N ALA A 238 -3.32 25.84 10.85
CA ALA A 238 -2.72 27.17 10.86
C ALA A 238 -1.95 27.49 9.57
N ASP A 239 -1.26 26.51 8.99
CA ASP A 239 -0.51 26.67 7.74
C ASP A 239 -1.35 26.36 6.47
N GLY A 240 -2.61 25.95 6.64
CA GLY A 240 -3.53 25.66 5.54
C GLY A 240 -3.25 24.35 4.80
N SER A 241 -2.40 23.46 5.34
CA SER A 241 -2.00 22.23 4.67
C SER A 241 -2.93 21.03 4.89
N VAL A 242 -3.97 21.14 5.72
CA VAL A 242 -4.95 20.04 5.89
C VAL A 242 -5.79 19.85 4.63
N ASP A 243 -5.82 18.62 4.11
CA ASP A 243 -6.67 18.27 2.98
C ASP A 243 -8.17 18.23 3.36
N ALA A 244 -9.03 18.18 2.35
CA ALA A 244 -10.48 18.20 2.57
C ALA A 244 -10.99 17.00 3.38
N ALA A 245 -10.33 15.84 3.28
CA ALA A 245 -10.75 14.62 3.95
C ALA A 245 -10.50 14.68 5.46
N ASN A 246 -9.35 15.23 5.87
CA ASN A 246 -8.94 15.34 7.26
C ASN A 246 -9.51 16.58 7.96
N LYS A 247 -9.87 17.62 7.21
CA LYS A 247 -10.22 18.94 7.75
C LYS A 247 -11.33 18.92 8.81
N PRO A 248 -12.47 18.21 8.63
CA PRO A 248 -13.52 18.20 9.66
C PRO A 248 -13.02 17.62 10.99
N SER A 249 -12.34 16.48 10.96
CA SER A 249 -11.80 15.82 12.16
C SER A 249 -10.67 16.62 12.80
N ALA A 250 -9.80 17.23 11.99
CA ALA A 250 -8.74 18.09 12.47
C ALA A 250 -9.27 19.32 13.23
N GLN A 251 -10.38 19.92 12.75
CA GLN A 251 -11.03 21.05 13.43
C GLN A 251 -11.56 20.65 14.80
N VAL A 252 -12.19 19.48 14.92
CA VAL A 252 -12.67 18.95 16.21
C VAL A 252 -11.52 18.73 17.18
N LEU A 253 -10.46 18.04 16.75
CA LEU A 253 -9.30 17.78 17.60
C LEU A 253 -8.58 19.06 18.05
N ALA A 254 -8.44 20.03 17.15
CA ALA A 254 -7.80 21.31 17.48
C ALA A 254 -8.63 22.16 18.46
N GLN A 255 -9.96 21.99 18.51
CA GLN A 255 -10.81 22.64 19.51
C GLN A 255 -10.70 21.97 20.87
N MET A 256 -10.65 20.64 20.93
CA MET A 256 -10.52 19.90 22.19
C MET A 256 -9.21 20.24 22.92
N ALA A 257 -8.12 20.46 22.18
CA ALA A 257 -6.84 20.88 22.75
C ALA A 257 -6.81 22.31 23.32
N LYS A 258 -7.85 23.13 23.11
CA LYS A 258 -7.98 24.46 23.77
C LYS A 258 -8.71 24.38 25.11
N ALA A 259 -9.37 23.26 25.41
CA ALA A 259 -10.26 23.12 26.56
C ALA A 259 -9.63 22.35 27.74
N GLY A 260 -8.45 21.77 27.55
CA GLY A 260 -7.63 21.15 28.61
C GLY A 260 -6.37 21.97 28.85
#